data_AF-A0A968W985-F1
#
_entry.id   AF-A0A968W985-F1
#
_cell.length_a   1.000
_cell.length_b   1.000
_cell.length_c   1.000
_cell.angle_alpha   90.00
_cell.angle_beta   90.00
_cell.angle_gamma   90.00
#
_symmetry.space_group_name_H-M   'P 1'
#
loop_
_entity.id
_entity.type
_entity.pdbx_description
1 polymer ?
#
loop_
_entity_poly.entity_id
_entity_poly.type
_entity_poly.pdbx_seq_one_letter_code
_entity_poly.pdbx_strand_id
1 'polypeptide(L)' 'MTQKRIVLNPKHHDKAQKILTQTGIENCSQLFSILLVNFGDDLVKRLRGDTK' A
#
# COMPACT_ATOMS: atom_id res chain seq x y z
N MET A 1 -12.17 15.60 9.12
CA MET A 1 -11.49 14.33 8.77
C MET A 1 -10.28 14.16 9.66
N THR A 2 -10.11 13.01 10.32
CA THR A 2 -8.94 12.76 11.19
C THR A 2 -7.81 12.22 10.33
N GLN A 3 -6.77 13.02 10.09
CA GLN A 3 -5.58 12.57 9.38
C GLN A 3 -4.81 11.58 10.25
N LYS A 4 -4.50 10.39 9.72
CA LYS A 4 -3.64 9.41 10.38
C LYS A 4 -2.27 9.40 9.70
N ARG A 5 -1.20 9.52 10.48
CA ARG A 5 0.17 9.41 9.98
C ARG A 5 0.56 7.93 9.88
N ILE A 6 1.02 7.52 8.71
CA ILE A 6 1.56 6.19 8.45
C ILE A 6 3.05 6.34 8.16
N VAL A 7 3.88 5.57 8.85
CA VAL A 7 5.33 5.58 8.66
C VAL A 7 5.73 4.33 7.92
N LEU A 8 6.29 4.50 6.72
CA LEU A 8 6.85 3.40 5.95
C LEU A 8 8.21 3.01 6.52
N ASN A 9 8.40 1.71 6.79
CA ASN A 9 9.68 1.18 7.23
C ASN A 9 10.77 1.51 6.17
N PRO A 10 11.94 2.06 6.57
CA PRO A 10 13.01 2.44 5.67
C PRO A 10 13.39 1.37 4.64
N LYS A 11 13.37 0.08 5.03
CA LYS A 11 13.70 -1.04 4.13
C LYS A 11 12.77 -1.21 2.93
N HIS A 12 11.62 -0.53 2.93
CA HIS A 12 10.62 -0.59 1.87
C HIS A 12 10.56 0.68 1.03
N HIS A 13 11.39 1.69 1.33
CA HIS A 13 11.39 2.97 0.61
C HIS A 13 11.72 2.79 -0.86
N ASP A 14 12.79 2.05 -1.19
CA ASP A 14 13.18 1.80 -2.58
C ASP A 14 12.09 1.10 -3.38
N LYS A 15 11.37 0.17 -2.74
CA LYS A 15 10.26 -0.54 -3.37
C LYS A 15 9.08 0.41 -3.62
N ALA A 16 8.72 1.23 -2.64
CA ALA A 16 7.67 2.23 -2.80
C ALA A 16 8.04 3.22 -3.91
N GLN A 17 9.27 3.73 -3.91
CA GLN A 17 9.74 4.69 -4.92
C GLN A 17 9.67 4.11 -6.34
N LYS A 18 10.09 2.85 -6.54
CA LYS A 18 9.95 2.17 -7.84
C LYS A 18 8.50 2.10 -8.30
N ILE A 19 7.57 1.76 -7.39
CA ILE A 19 6.14 1.71 -7.72
C ILE A 19 5.63 3.10 -8.10
N LEU A 20 5.97 4.15 -7.34
CA LEU A 20 5.58 5.53 -7.66
C LEU A 20 6.07 5.93 -9.05
N THR A 21 7.34 5.70 -9.36
CA THR A 21 7.93 6.00 -10.67
C THR A 21 7.27 5.24 -11.81
N GLN A 22 6.96 3.95 -11.62
CA GLN A 22 6.38 3.11 -12.69
C GLN A 22 4.90 3.38 -12.94
N THR A 23 4.17 3.85 -11.93
CA THR A 23 2.71 4.02 -11.99
C THR A 23 2.28 5.48 -12.16
N GLY A 24 3.18 6.43 -11.93
CA GLY A 24 2.85 7.86 -11.90
C GLY A 24 2.10 8.30 -10.65
N ILE A 25 2.04 7.47 -9.61
CA ILE A 25 1.45 7.84 -8.31
C ILE A 25 2.33 8.91 -7.65
N GLU A 26 1.72 9.97 -7.15
CA GLU A 26 2.46 11.17 -6.71
C GLU A 26 3.17 10.98 -5.37
N ASN A 27 2.58 10.21 -4.45
CA ASN A 27 3.14 10.05 -3.10
C ASN A 27 2.68 8.76 -2.40
N CYS A 28 3.36 8.44 -1.30
CA CYS A 28 3.07 7.24 -0.50
C CYS A 28 1.66 7.22 0.11
N SER A 29 1.05 8.37 0.40
CA SER A 29 -0.31 8.42 0.95
C SER A 29 -1.34 7.98 -0.09
N GLN A 30 -1.18 8.45 -1.33
CA GLN A 30 -2.00 8.00 -2.45
C GLN A 30 -1.77 6.52 -2.75
N LEU A 31 -0.51 6.07 -2.78
CA LEU A 31 -0.17 4.66 -2.95
C LEU A 31 -0.84 3.78 -1.89
N PHE A 32 -0.75 4.14 -0.62
CA PHE A 32 -1.38 3.40 0.47
C PHE A 32 -2.91 3.36 0.32
N SER A 33 -3.51 4.49 -0.07
CA SER A 33 -4.96 4.57 -0.28
C SER A 33 -5.42 3.63 -1.40
N ILE A 34 -4.69 3.59 -2.51
CA ILE A 34 -4.94 2.67 -3.63
C ILE A 34 -4.79 1.21 -3.18
N LEU A 35 -3.73 0.90 -2.42
CA LEU A 35 -3.50 -0.45 -1.90
C LEU A 35 -4.63 -0.90 -0.97
N LEU A 36 -5.05 -0.04 -0.06
CA LEU A 36 -6.11 -0.34 0.89
C LEU A 36 -7.46 -0.55 0.19
N VAL A 37 -7.82 0.33 -0.74
CA VAL A 37 -9.13 0.29 -1.41
C VAL A 37 -9.22 -0.86 -2.42
N ASN A 38 -8.17 -1.10 -3.22
CA ASN A 38 -8.25 -2.07 -4.31
C ASN A 38 -7.76 -3.46 -3.92
N PHE A 39 -6.88 -3.58 -2.90
CA PHE A 39 -6.23 -4.84 -2.54
C PHE A 39 -6.45 -5.23 -1.07
N GLY A 40 -7.24 -4.47 -0.32
CA GLY A 40 -7.53 -4.76 1.09
C GLY A 40 -8.21 -6.13 1.28
N ASP A 41 -9.18 -6.47 0.45
CA ASP A 41 -9.89 -7.76 0.53
C ASP A 41 -8.97 -8.93 0.18
N ASP A 42 -8.13 -8.77 -0.84
CA ASP A 42 -7.15 -9.79 -1.22
C ASP A 42 -6.08 -9.98 -0.14
N LEU A 43 -5.68 -8.90 0.54
CA LEU A 43 -4.81 -8.99 1.71
C LEU A 43 -5.48 -9.81 2.82
N VAL A 44 -6.76 -9.58 3.11
CA VAL A 44 -7.50 -10.35 4.13
C VAL A 44 -7.57 -11.83 3.75
N LYS A 45 -7.90 -12.16 2.50
CA LYS A 45 -7.95 -13.56 2.02
C LYS A 45 -6.60 -14.26 2.21
N ARG A 46 -5.52 -13.62 1.76
CA ARG A 46 -4.15 -14.16 1.86
C ARG A 46 -3.70 -14.35 3.30
N LEU A 47 -4.02 -13.41 4.20
CA LEU A 47 -3.59 -13.49 5.60
C LEU A 47 -4.42 -14.47 6.43
N ARG A 48 -5.70 -14.65 6.12
CA ARG A 48 -6.56 -15.62 6.80
C ARG A 48 -6.35 -17.06 6.33
N GLY A 49 -5.48 -17.26 5.33
CA GLY A 49 -5.23 -18.58 4.76
C GLY A 49 -6.39 -19.12 3.94
N ASP A 50 -7.31 -18.25 3.48
CA ASP A 50 -8.41 -18.62 2.57
C ASP A 50 -7.84 -18.73 1.14
N THR A 51 -6.87 -19.62 1.02
CA THR A 51 -6.32 -20.13 -0.23
C THR A 51 -7.23 -21.28 -0.60
N LYS A 52 -8.36 -20.96 -1.23
CA LYS A 52 -9.12 -21.97 -1.96
C LYS A 52 -8.32 -22.51 -3.14
#